data_AF-A0A382JLY2-F1
#
_entry.id   AF-A0A382JLY2-F1
#
_cell.length_a   1.000
_cell.length_b   1.000
_cell.length_c   1.000
_cell.angle_alpha   90.00
_cell.angle_beta   90.00
_cell.angle_gamma   90.00
#
_symmetry.space_group_name_H-M   'P 1'
#
loop_
_entity.id
_entity.type
_entity.pdbx_description
1 polymer ?
#
loop_
_entity_poly.entity_id
_entity_poly.type
_entity_poly.pdbx_seq_one_letter_code
_entity_poly.pdbx_strand_id
1 'polypeptide(L)'
;CPDGIDLYFENVGGDVTKAVAPQLNQGARVPICGYISNYNDEDITKAETPFHILKQLEHVPEHRFFVVYEWQDRYDEATRQLGEWIKEGHLKYRESVGEGLENAPELFRGLLRGKNFGKQLVKIAEEEI
;
A
#
# COMPACT_ATOMS: atom_id res chain seq x y z
N CYS A 1 5.71 16.26 10.82
CA CYS A 1 6.12 17.18 9.74
C CYS A 1 5.88 18.61 10.22
N PRO A 2 6.90 19.47 10.37
CA PRO A 2 6.70 20.82 10.90
C PRO A 2 5.78 21.67 10.01
N ASP A 3 5.81 21.43 8.69
CA ASP A 3 5.03 22.17 7.68
C ASP A 3 3.75 21.42 7.23
N GLY A 4 3.35 20.37 7.97
CA GLY A 4 2.20 19.54 7.64
C GLY A 4 2.42 18.58 6.45
N ILE A 5 1.32 18.01 5.93
CA ILE A 5 1.32 16.97 4.90
C ILE A 5 0.28 17.31 3.81
N ASP A 6 0.73 17.46 2.57
CA ASP A 6 -0.14 17.76 1.41
C ASP A 6 -0.64 16.50 0.69
N LEU A 7 0.09 15.40 0.79
CA LEU A 7 -0.26 14.11 0.19
C LEU A 7 0.02 12.99 1.17
N TYR A 8 -1.00 12.18 1.45
CA TYR A 8 -0.85 10.98 2.24
C TYR A 8 -1.35 9.77 1.45
N PHE A 9 -0.43 8.90 1.02
CA PHE A 9 -0.77 7.69 0.31
C PHE A 9 -1.11 6.57 1.31
N GLU A 10 -2.40 6.29 1.45
CA GLU A 10 -2.93 5.41 2.51
C GLU A 10 -2.94 3.95 2.06
N ASN A 11 -2.28 3.10 2.84
CA ASN A 11 -2.19 1.64 2.66
C ASN A 11 -2.54 0.85 3.93
N VAL A 12 -2.51 1.50 5.10
CA VAL A 12 -2.47 0.85 6.42
C VAL A 12 -3.79 1.00 7.15
N GLY A 13 -4.35 2.20 7.28
CA GLY A 13 -5.53 2.43 8.12
C GLY A 13 -5.23 2.60 9.61
N GLY A 14 -6.28 2.55 10.42
CA GLY A 14 -6.21 2.49 11.88
C GLY A 14 -5.37 3.59 12.53
N ASP A 15 -4.52 3.20 13.48
CA ASP A 15 -3.71 4.12 14.28
C ASP A 15 -2.74 4.97 13.44
N VAL A 16 -2.29 4.46 12.29
CA VAL A 16 -1.44 5.23 11.36
C VAL A 16 -2.24 6.40 10.78
N THR A 17 -3.44 6.15 10.27
CA THR A 17 -4.32 7.23 9.79
C THR A 17 -4.66 8.20 10.91
N LYS A 18 -4.93 7.74 12.13
CA LYS A 18 -5.23 8.60 13.28
C LYS A 18 -4.06 9.52 13.64
N ALA A 19 -2.83 9.05 13.50
CA ALA A 19 -1.64 9.83 13.78
C ALA A 19 -1.30 10.83 12.65
N VAL A 20 -1.60 10.47 11.39
CA VAL A 20 -1.31 11.29 10.22
C VAL A 20 -2.40 12.35 9.97
N ALA A 21 -3.67 12.01 10.16
CA ALA A 21 -4.82 12.85 9.82
C ALA A 21 -4.76 14.27 10.43
N PRO A 22 -4.37 14.47 11.70
CA PRO A 22 -4.24 15.81 12.28
C PRO A 22 -3.07 16.65 11.72
N GLN A 23 -2.15 16.03 10.97
CA GLN A 23 -1.01 16.71 10.35
C GLN A 23 -1.28 17.10 8.89
N LEU A 24 -2.46 16.81 8.35
CA LEU A 24 -2.82 17.15 6.97
C LEU A 24 -3.05 18.66 6.84
N ASN A 25 -2.48 19.23 5.77
CA ASN A 25 -2.72 20.63 5.42
C ASN A 25 -4.13 20.82 4.85
N GLN A 26 -4.64 22.05 4.92
CA GLN A 26 -5.85 22.41 4.19
C GLN A 26 -5.61 22.22 2.68
N GLY A 27 -6.51 21.48 2.01
CA GLY A 27 -6.35 21.12 0.60
C GLY A 27 -5.45 19.90 0.35
N ALA A 28 -5.06 19.17 1.40
CA ALA A 28 -4.36 17.91 1.24
C ALA A 28 -5.18 16.85 0.47
N ARG A 29 -4.47 15.88 -0.11
CA ARG A 29 -5.05 14.76 -0.86
C ARG A 29 -4.66 13.42 -0.24
N VAL A 30 -5.61 12.51 -0.16
CA VAL A 30 -5.42 11.17 0.41
C VAL A 30 -5.93 10.10 -0.57
N PRO A 31 -5.09 9.62 -1.50
CA PRO A 31 -5.40 8.41 -2.27
C PRO A 31 -5.38 7.21 -1.33
N ILE A 32 -6.52 6.52 -1.21
CA ILE A 32 -6.68 5.34 -0.35
C ILE A 32 -6.51 4.11 -1.22
N CYS A 33 -5.32 3.51 -1.16
CA CYS A 33 -4.99 2.27 -1.86
C CYS A 33 -5.48 1.04 -1.07
N GLY A 34 -5.42 1.12 0.26
CA GLY A 34 -5.86 0.05 1.15
C GLY A 34 -5.80 0.46 2.61
N TYR A 35 -6.26 -0.44 3.48
CA TYR A 35 -6.21 -0.27 4.93
C TYR A 35 -5.96 -1.62 5.61
N ILE A 36 -4.76 -2.16 5.39
CA ILE A 36 -4.38 -3.53 5.77
C ILE A 36 -4.54 -3.83 7.27
N SER A 37 -4.53 -2.82 8.14
CA SER A 37 -4.74 -3.00 9.59
C SER A 37 -6.08 -3.65 9.93
N ASN A 38 -7.09 -3.49 9.07
CA ASN A 38 -8.45 -4.00 9.29
C ASN A 38 -8.76 -5.28 8.50
N TYR A 39 -7.84 -5.80 7.69
CA TYR A 39 -8.13 -6.94 6.81
C TYR A 39 -8.37 -8.26 7.57
N ASN A 40 -7.91 -8.34 8.82
CA ASN A 40 -8.12 -9.49 9.70
C ASN A 40 -9.20 -9.25 10.76
N ASP A 41 -9.97 -8.16 10.68
CA ASP A 41 -11.07 -7.90 11.60
C ASP A 41 -12.17 -8.96 11.40
N GLU A 42 -12.70 -9.52 12.49
CA GLU A 42 -13.79 -10.53 12.44
C GLU A 42 -15.04 -9.97 11.75
N ASP A 43 -15.27 -8.66 11.87
CA ASP A 43 -16.39 -7.95 11.27
C ASP A 43 -15.91 -6.60 10.73
N ILE A 44 -15.51 -6.60 9.46
CA ILE A 44 -15.00 -5.40 8.77
C ILE A 44 -16.05 -4.28 8.67
N THR A 45 -17.34 -4.58 8.83
CA THR A 45 -18.40 -3.56 8.76
C THR A 45 -18.38 -2.62 9.97
N LYS A 46 -17.75 -3.05 11.07
CA LYS A 46 -17.55 -2.26 12.29
C LYS A 46 -16.19 -1.57 12.35
N ALA A 47 -15.32 -1.81 11.36
CA ALA A 47 -13.99 -1.23 11.33
C ALA A 47 -14.05 0.29 11.11
N GLU A 48 -13.33 1.05 11.93
CA GLU A 48 -13.09 2.47 11.70
C GLU A 48 -12.10 2.63 10.54
N THR A 49 -12.62 2.74 9.32
CA THR A 49 -11.82 2.92 8.11
C THR A 49 -11.22 4.34 8.00
N PRO A 50 -10.22 4.56 7.13
CA PRO A 50 -9.69 5.90 6.86
C PRO A 50 -10.77 6.94 6.51
N PHE A 51 -11.84 6.54 5.83
CA PHE A 51 -12.97 7.42 5.49
C PHE A 51 -13.64 8.02 6.72
N HIS A 52 -13.84 7.21 7.78
CA HIS A 52 -14.43 7.67 9.03
C HIS A 52 -13.52 8.67 9.74
N ILE A 53 -12.21 8.39 9.77
CA ILE A 53 -11.21 9.21 10.45
C ILE A 53 -11.06 10.56 9.73
N LEU A 54 -10.88 10.56 8.41
CA LEU A 54 -10.70 11.78 7.63
C LEU A 54 -11.93 12.70 7.67
N LYS A 55 -13.13 12.12 7.73
CA LYS A 55 -14.40 12.88 7.84
C LYS A 55 -14.56 13.61 9.17
N GLN A 56 -13.80 13.25 10.20
CA GLN A 56 -13.82 13.93 11.50
C GLN A 56 -12.92 15.17 11.55
N LEU A 57 -12.10 15.42 10.52
CA LEU A 57 -11.23 16.59 10.46
C LEU A 57 -12.03 17.87 10.20
N GLU A 58 -11.55 18.99 10.77
CA GLU A 58 -12.10 20.33 10.51
C GLU A 58 -12.05 20.69 9.01
N HIS A 59 -10.93 20.35 8.37
CA HIS A 59 -10.75 20.46 6.93
C HIS A 59 -10.56 19.06 6.34
N VAL A 60 -11.66 18.47 5.89
CA VAL A 60 -11.65 17.16 5.25
C VAL A 60 -10.82 17.23 3.96
N PRO A 61 -9.76 16.41 3.80
CA PRO A 61 -8.96 16.40 2.58
C PRO A 61 -9.74 15.82 1.41
N GLU A 62 -9.30 16.09 0.18
CA GLU A 62 -9.78 15.34 -0.97
C GLU A 62 -9.30 13.89 -0.85
N HIS A 63 -10.22 12.93 -0.82
CA HIS A 63 -9.86 11.53 -0.62
C HIS A 63 -10.78 10.59 -1.40
N ARG A 64 -10.21 9.50 -1.90
CA ARG A 64 -10.99 8.43 -2.55
C ARG A 64 -10.27 7.09 -2.45
N PHE A 65 -11.07 6.02 -2.43
CA PHE A 65 -10.57 4.69 -2.75
C PHE A 65 -10.24 4.62 -4.25
N PHE A 66 -9.22 3.84 -4.59
CA PHE A 66 -8.96 3.49 -5.98
C PHE A 66 -8.47 2.06 -6.11
N VAL A 67 -8.75 1.46 -7.26
CA VAL A 67 -8.22 0.14 -7.62
C VAL A 67 -7.37 0.25 -8.88
N VAL A 68 -6.28 -0.53 -8.94
CA VAL A 68 -5.34 -0.47 -10.08
C VAL A 68 -6.02 -0.71 -11.44
N TYR A 69 -7.12 -1.47 -11.45
CA TYR A 69 -7.88 -1.79 -12.66
C TYR A 69 -8.56 -0.58 -13.32
N GLU A 70 -8.73 0.54 -12.60
CA GLU A 70 -9.22 1.81 -13.20
C GLU A 70 -8.24 2.37 -14.25
N TRP A 71 -6.97 1.94 -14.26
CA TRP A 71 -5.92 2.38 -15.20
C TRP A 71 -5.32 1.22 -16.00
N GLN A 72 -6.11 0.17 -16.27
CA GLN A 72 -5.62 -0.98 -17.03
C GLN A 72 -5.13 -0.60 -18.44
N ASP A 73 -5.70 0.44 -19.05
CA ASP A 73 -5.30 0.99 -20.35
C ASP A 73 -3.89 1.60 -20.34
N ARG A 74 -3.34 1.91 -19.16
CA ARG A 74 -1.99 2.47 -18.97
C ARG A 74 -0.98 1.47 -18.41
N TYR A 75 -1.36 0.20 -18.29
CA TYR A 75 -0.51 -0.83 -17.67
C TYR A 75 0.83 -1.01 -18.42
N ASP A 76 0.79 -1.07 -19.75
CA ASP A 76 1.99 -1.26 -20.58
C ASP A 76 2.91 -0.03 -20.53
N GLU A 77 2.33 1.17 -20.57
CA GLU A 77 3.05 2.44 -20.43
C GLU A 77 3.82 2.49 -19.10
N ALA A 78 3.11 2.23 -18.00
CA ALA A 78 3.68 2.24 -16.66
C ALA A 78 4.75 1.16 -16.49
N THR A 79 4.50 -0.07 -16.96
CA THR A 79 5.45 -1.19 -16.87
C THR A 79 6.75 -0.86 -17.60
N ARG A 80 6.67 -0.31 -18.81
CA ARG A 80 7.86 0.10 -19.58
C ARG A 80 8.65 1.18 -18.85
N GLN A 81 7.97 2.24 -18.39
CA GLN A 81 8.63 3.36 -17.71
C GLN A 81 9.29 2.93 -16.40
N LEU A 82 8.60 2.15 -15.56
CA LEU A 82 9.16 1.64 -14.31
C LEU A 82 10.35 0.71 -14.57
N GLY A 83 10.27 -0.13 -15.61
CA GLY A 83 11.37 -0.99 -16.03
C GLY A 83 12.60 -0.20 -16.52
N GLU A 84 12.39 0.89 -17.26
CA GLU A 84 13.45 1.82 -17.67
C GLU A 84 14.12 2.44 -16.43
N TRP A 85 13.35 2.98 -15.47
CA TRP A 85 13.90 3.55 -14.24
C TRP A 85 14.65 2.55 -13.37
N ILE A 86 14.23 1.27 -13.34
CA ILE A 86 14.98 0.22 -12.65
C ILE A 86 16.33 0.00 -13.35
N LYS A 87 16.34 -0.14 -14.68
CA LYS A 87 17.57 -0.33 -15.47
C LYS A 87 18.54 0.85 -15.32
N GLU A 88 18.03 2.06 -15.27
CA GLU A 88 18.79 3.31 -15.11
C GLU A 88 19.23 3.55 -13.65
N GLY A 89 18.71 2.77 -12.68
CA GLY A 89 19.01 2.92 -11.26
C GLY A 89 18.28 4.07 -10.57
N HIS A 90 17.33 4.72 -11.25
CA HIS A 90 16.43 5.73 -10.67
C HIS A 90 15.41 5.11 -9.70
N LEU A 91 15.01 3.87 -9.95
CA LEU A 91 14.12 3.12 -9.07
C LEU A 91 14.83 1.88 -8.53
N LYS A 92 14.91 1.80 -7.19
CA LYS A 92 15.43 0.61 -6.49
C LYS A 92 14.26 -0.21 -5.96
N TYR A 93 14.39 -1.53 -6.05
CA TYR A 93 13.41 -2.46 -5.50
C TYR A 93 14.08 -3.41 -4.51
N ARG A 94 13.25 -4.04 -3.67
CA ARG A 94 13.68 -5.05 -2.72
C ARG A 94 12.64 -6.15 -2.66
N GLU A 95 13.11 -7.37 -2.52
CA GLU A 95 12.28 -8.57 -2.47
C GLU A 95 12.62 -9.39 -1.23
N SER A 96 11.63 -10.13 -0.75
CA SER A 96 11.77 -11.22 0.21
C SER A 96 11.32 -12.49 -0.52
N VAL A 97 12.27 -13.35 -0.88
CA VAL A 97 12.01 -14.55 -1.68
C VAL A 97 12.02 -15.77 -0.77
N GLY A 98 10.88 -16.47 -0.69
CA GLY A 98 10.80 -17.80 -0.07
C GLY A 98 10.76 -18.88 -1.14
N GLU A 99 11.21 -20.09 -0.82
CA GLU A 99 11.26 -21.23 -1.76
C GLU A 99 10.13 -22.23 -1.51
N GLY A 100 9.65 -22.86 -2.58
CA GLY A 100 8.64 -23.92 -2.52
C GLY A 100 7.21 -23.40 -2.39
N LEU A 101 6.32 -23.93 -3.22
CA LEU A 101 4.90 -23.57 -3.19
C LEU A 101 4.25 -23.96 -1.86
N GLU A 102 4.70 -25.06 -1.27
CA GLU A 102 4.27 -25.56 0.04
C GLU A 102 4.47 -24.54 1.16
N ASN A 103 5.42 -23.60 1.02
CA ASN A 103 5.70 -22.56 2.00
C ASN A 103 4.86 -21.29 1.79
N ALA A 104 4.15 -21.16 0.66
CA ALA A 104 3.35 -19.98 0.34
C ALA A 104 2.37 -19.56 1.46
N PRO A 105 1.64 -20.49 2.14
CA PRO A 105 0.76 -20.12 3.23
C PRO A 105 1.49 -19.45 4.40
N GLU A 106 2.66 -19.94 4.80
CA GLU A 106 3.42 -19.36 5.91
C GLU A 106 4.08 -18.04 5.51
N LEU A 107 4.59 -17.93 4.28
CA LEU A 107 5.11 -16.68 3.74
C LEU A 107 4.03 -15.58 3.70
N PHE A 108 2.80 -15.94 3.32
CA PHE A 108 1.66 -15.02 3.35
C PHE A 108 1.27 -14.61 4.78
N ARG A 109 1.25 -15.53 5.74
CA ARG A 109 1.04 -15.16 7.16
C ARG A 109 2.16 -14.25 7.68
N GLY A 110 3.39 -14.48 7.23
CA GLY A 110 4.53 -13.63 7.53
C GLY A 110 4.35 -12.21 7.00
N LEU A 111 3.87 -12.05 5.76
CA LEU A 111 3.53 -10.76 5.16
C LEU A 111 2.54 -9.98 6.03
N LEU A 112 1.46 -10.61 6.48
CA LEU A 112 0.44 -9.99 7.33
C LEU A 112 0.95 -9.63 8.74
N ARG A 113 2.09 -10.19 9.15
CA ARG A 113 2.77 -9.90 10.43
C ARG A 113 3.99 -8.99 10.25
N GLY A 114 4.21 -8.44 9.06
CA GLY A 114 5.34 -7.56 8.77
C GLY A 114 6.72 -8.24 8.79
N LYS A 115 6.79 -9.56 8.54
CA LYS A 115 8.07 -10.29 8.52
C LYS A 115 8.89 -10.03 7.25
N ASN A 116 8.24 -9.68 6.14
CA ASN A 116 8.91 -9.41 4.88
C ASN A 116 9.54 -8.01 4.87
N PHE A 117 10.64 -7.86 4.13
CA PHE A 117 11.18 -6.55 3.79
C PHE A 117 11.29 -6.41 2.27
N GLY A 118 10.41 -5.58 1.70
CA GLY A 118 10.17 -5.51 0.26
C GLY A 118 9.06 -6.45 -0.20
N LYS A 119 8.96 -6.70 -1.51
CA LYS A 119 7.92 -7.54 -2.11
C LYS A 119 8.13 -9.01 -1.71
N GLN A 120 7.12 -9.62 -1.09
CA GLN A 120 7.12 -11.07 -0.84
C GLN A 120 6.91 -11.83 -2.15
N LEU A 121 7.83 -12.75 -2.47
CA LEU A 121 7.78 -13.66 -3.62
C LEU A 121 7.89 -15.12 -3.14
N VAL A 122 7.42 -16.05 -3.99
CA VAL A 122 7.59 -17.50 -3.80
C VAL A 122 8.26 -18.05 -5.05
N LYS A 123 9.48 -18.58 -4.90
CA LYS A 123 10.22 -19.29 -5.95
C LYS A 123 9.71 -20.72 -6.02
N ILE A 124 9.09 -21.07 -7.14
CA ILE A 124 8.47 -22.39 -7.36
C ILE A 124 9.31 -23.34 -8.23
N ALA A 125 10.24 -22.79 -9.00
CA ALA A 125 11.16 -23.51 -9.87
C ALA A 125 12.40 -22.65 -10.11
N GLU A 126 13.47 -23.28 -10.61
CA GLU A 126 14.58 -22.55 -11.21
C GLU A 126 14.14 -21.92 -12.54
N GLU A 127 14.76 -20.80 -12.89
CA GLU A 127 14.57 -20.20 -14.20
C GLU A 127 15.38 -21.02 -15.22
N GLU A 128 14.69 -21.69 -16.15
CA GLU A 128 15.35 -22.33 -17.29
C GLU A 128 15.77 -21.22 -18.27
N ILE A 129 17.09 -21.00 -18.38
CA ILE A 129 17.71 -20.06 -19.33
C ILE A 129 18.00 -20.77 -20.65
#